data_AF-A0A1S3NV54-F1
#
_entry.id   AF-A0A1S3NV54-F1
#
_cell.length_a   1.000
_cell.length_b   1.000
_cell.length_c   1.000
_cell.angle_alpha   90.00
_cell.angle_beta   90.00
_cell.angle_gamma   90.00
#
_symmetry.space_group_name_H-M   'P 1'
#
loop_
_entity.id
_entity.type
_entity.pdbx_description
1 polymer ?
#
loop_
_entity_poly.entity_id
_entity_poly.type
_entity_poly.pdbx_seq_one_letter_code
_entity_poly.pdbx_strand_id
1 'polypeptide(L)'
;MKLLHSPQILKELADEAWDMGNIVYTLTNRRYGENCIAYAESHDQSLVGDKSLAFWLMDKEMYTNMSSLIPMTPVIDRGIQLHKMIRLLTHALGGEGYLNFMGNEFGHPEWLDFPRKGNDESYHYARRQYNLLETDHLRYRQLYNFDRDMNRTEDKYGWLAAPPAFVSAKHEGDKVIVFERGNVLFLFNFHPTRSQTNYRVAVASPGKYPYGCVLRSDV
;
A
#
# COMPACT_ATOMS: atom_id res chain seq x y z
N MET A 1 -6.90 2.80 16.53
CA MET A 1 -6.89 3.09 15.08
C MET A 1 -5.53 3.71 14.76
N LYS A 2 -4.68 3.09 13.93
CA LYS A 2 -3.33 3.61 13.63
C LYS A 2 -3.16 3.87 12.13
N LEU A 3 -2.87 5.13 11.81
CA LEU A 3 -2.44 5.57 10.50
C LEU A 3 -0.92 5.37 10.42
N LEU A 4 -0.45 4.67 9.39
CA LEU A 4 0.96 4.77 9.00
C LEU A 4 1.22 6.26 8.74
N HIS A 5 2.19 6.90 9.42
CA HIS A 5 2.59 8.30 9.13
C HIS A 5 3.26 8.43 7.74
N SER A 6 2.73 7.70 6.76
CA SER A 6 2.90 7.76 5.31
C SER A 6 3.11 9.19 4.79
N PRO A 7 2.31 10.21 5.18
CA PRO A 7 2.50 11.54 4.61
C PRO A 7 3.85 12.18 4.94
N GLN A 8 4.50 11.91 6.07
CA GLN A 8 5.84 12.47 6.34
C GLN A 8 6.91 11.84 5.45
N ILE A 9 6.93 10.51 5.37
CA ILE A 9 7.92 9.78 4.56
C ILE A 9 7.76 10.13 3.07
N LEU A 10 6.53 10.19 2.57
CA LEU A 10 6.26 10.51 1.16
C LEU A 10 6.47 11.99 0.81
N LYS A 11 6.33 12.90 1.78
CA LYS A 11 6.46 14.36 1.55
C LYS A 11 7.89 14.86 1.70
N GLU A 12 8.66 14.29 2.61
CA GLU A 12 9.91 14.88 3.10
C GLU A 12 11.16 14.10 2.70
N LEU A 13 11.03 12.84 2.29
CA LEU A 13 12.17 11.94 2.08
C LEU A 13 12.15 11.31 0.68
N ALA A 14 13.34 11.29 0.05
CA ALA A 14 13.59 10.45 -1.12
C ALA A 14 13.57 8.95 -0.72
N ASP A 15 13.29 8.07 -1.68
CA ASP A 15 13.14 6.62 -1.44
C ASP A 15 14.37 5.99 -0.78
N GLU A 16 15.57 6.43 -1.16
CA GLU A 16 16.83 5.95 -0.59
C GLU A 16 16.99 6.33 0.88
N ALA A 17 16.32 7.39 1.32
CA ALA A 17 16.34 7.90 2.69
C ALA A 17 15.25 7.27 3.57
N TRP A 18 14.40 6.39 3.03
CA TRP A 18 13.42 5.68 3.85
C TRP A 18 14.11 4.76 4.85
N ASP A 19 13.71 4.89 6.11
CA ASP A 19 14.20 4.10 7.24
C ASP A 19 13.28 2.90 7.47
N MET A 20 13.76 1.70 7.13
CA MET A 20 12.98 0.46 7.23
C MET A 20 12.64 0.13 8.68
N GLY A 21 13.56 0.41 9.61
CA GLY A 21 13.37 0.27 11.04
C GLY A 21 12.25 1.14 11.59
N ASN A 22 12.20 2.41 11.20
CA ASN A 22 11.17 3.35 11.60
C ASN A 22 9.79 2.97 11.03
N ILE A 23 9.74 2.52 9.78
CA ILE A 23 8.50 1.99 9.17
C ILE A 23 7.98 0.79 9.98
N VAL A 24 8.84 -0.20 10.24
CA VAL A 24 8.47 -1.39 11.03
C VAL A 24 8.05 -0.99 12.44
N TYR A 25 8.79 -0.09 13.09
CA TYR A 25 8.47 0.38 14.43
C TYR A 25 7.11 1.07 14.48
N THR A 26 6.83 1.96 13.53
CA THR A 26 5.55 2.68 13.44
C THR A 26 4.36 1.72 13.34
N LEU A 27 4.51 0.66 12.54
CA LEU A 27 3.48 -0.36 12.32
C LEU A 27 3.31 -1.33 13.51
N THR A 28 4.40 -1.68 14.19
CA THR A 28 4.39 -2.73 15.23
C THR A 28 4.30 -2.20 16.66
N ASN A 29 4.57 -0.91 16.91
CA ASN A 29 4.56 -0.31 18.24
C ASN A 29 3.13 -0.17 18.80
N ARG A 30 2.50 -1.27 19.22
CA ARG A 30 1.11 -1.33 19.68
C ARG A 30 1.05 -2.00 21.05
N ARG A 31 0.00 -1.69 21.81
CA ARG A 31 -0.20 -2.28 23.14
C ARG A 31 -0.61 -3.75 22.97
N TYR A 32 0.13 -4.64 23.62
CA TYR A 32 -0.16 -6.07 23.59
C TYR A 32 -1.55 -6.34 24.21
N GLY A 33 -2.38 -7.14 23.53
CA GLY A 33 -3.75 -7.44 23.95
C GLY A 33 -4.81 -6.41 23.55
N GLU A 34 -4.43 -5.30 22.91
CA GLU A 34 -5.37 -4.28 22.41
C GLU A 34 -5.44 -4.30 20.88
N ASN A 35 -6.56 -4.82 20.35
CA ASN A 35 -6.76 -4.93 18.91
C ASN A 35 -6.79 -3.55 18.24
N CYS A 36 -6.04 -3.41 17.15
CA CYS A 36 -5.91 -2.18 16.39
C CYS A 36 -6.38 -2.37 14.94
N ILE A 37 -7.20 -1.44 14.45
CA ILE A 37 -7.47 -1.29 13.02
C ILE A 37 -6.36 -0.46 12.38
N ALA A 38 -5.72 -1.03 11.35
CA ALA A 38 -4.68 -0.43 10.53
C ALA A 38 -5.22 0.02 9.17
N TYR A 39 -4.69 1.12 8.66
CA TYR A 39 -5.07 1.69 7.37
C TYR A 39 -3.91 2.56 6.87
N ALA A 40 -3.70 2.58 5.55
CA ALA A 40 -2.58 3.28 4.92
C ALA A 40 -2.85 4.78 4.75
N GLU A 41 -4.13 5.13 4.56
CA GLU A 41 -4.62 6.50 4.40
C GLU A 41 -6.06 6.62 4.92
N SER A 42 -6.41 7.78 5.49
CA SER A 42 -7.73 8.08 6.06
C SER A 42 -8.67 8.74 5.04
N HIS A 43 -9.93 8.92 5.45
CA HIS A 43 -10.88 9.72 4.70
C HIS A 43 -10.50 11.21 4.66
N ASP A 44 -9.88 11.74 5.73
CA ASP A 44 -9.44 13.13 5.79
C ASP A 44 -8.40 13.45 4.70
N GLN A 45 -7.49 12.51 4.43
CA GLN A 45 -6.46 12.64 3.39
C GLN A 45 -7.05 12.60 1.97
N SER A 46 -8.31 12.18 1.83
CA SER A 46 -9.05 12.24 0.57
C SER A 46 -9.77 13.58 0.37
N LEU A 47 -9.83 14.46 1.38
CA LEU A 47 -10.53 15.74 1.29
C LEU A 47 -9.69 16.81 0.57
N VAL A 48 -10.37 17.85 0.07
CA VAL A 48 -9.71 19.04 -0.48
C VAL A 48 -8.70 19.63 0.51
N GLY A 49 -7.49 19.90 0.02
CA GLY A 49 -6.40 20.45 0.84
C GLY A 49 -5.41 19.42 1.37
N ASP A 50 -5.66 18.12 1.17
CA ASP A 50 -4.68 17.05 1.38
C ASP A 50 -4.52 16.22 0.09
N LYS A 51 -3.60 15.25 0.09
CA LYS A 51 -3.32 14.36 -1.03
C LYS A 51 -3.50 12.90 -0.60
N SER A 52 -4.23 12.13 -1.42
CA SER A 52 -4.29 10.68 -1.30
C SER A 52 -2.91 10.05 -1.52
N LEU A 53 -2.74 8.80 -1.09
CA LEU A 53 -1.51 8.02 -1.34
C LEU A 53 -1.18 7.97 -2.83
N ALA A 54 -2.19 7.72 -3.67
CA ALA A 54 -2.03 7.71 -5.12
C ALA A 54 -1.54 9.08 -5.64
N PHE A 55 -2.08 10.18 -5.12
CA PHE A 55 -1.69 11.53 -5.55
C PHE A 55 -0.31 11.95 -5.04
N TRP A 56 0.11 11.50 -3.85
CA TRP A 56 1.49 11.65 -3.39
C TRP A 56 2.49 10.93 -4.28
N LEU A 57 2.12 9.74 -4.78
CA LEU A 57 3.02 8.87 -5.53
C LEU A 57 3.12 9.23 -7.02
N MET A 58 2.03 9.68 -7.63
CA MET A 58 1.93 9.88 -9.09
C MET A 58 1.68 11.33 -9.50
N ASP A 59 1.20 12.17 -8.57
CA ASP A 59 0.80 13.57 -8.81
C ASP A 59 0.02 13.71 -10.14
N LYS A 60 0.23 14.79 -10.88
CA LYS A 60 -0.43 15.08 -12.16
C LYS A 60 -0.20 14.05 -13.26
N GLU A 61 0.82 13.19 -13.19
CA GLU A 61 1.02 12.15 -14.22
C GLU A 61 -0.14 11.15 -14.24
N MET A 62 -0.91 11.04 -13.15
CA MET A 62 -2.08 10.15 -13.13
C MET A 62 -3.14 10.54 -14.18
N TYR A 63 -3.22 11.81 -14.57
CA TYR A 63 -4.22 12.29 -15.53
C TYR A 63 -3.87 11.94 -16.98
N THR A 64 -2.59 11.74 -17.27
CA THR A 64 -2.11 11.53 -18.64
C THR A 64 -1.50 10.16 -18.87
N ASN A 65 -1.03 9.47 -17.82
CA ASN A 65 -0.21 8.26 -17.95
C ASN A 65 -0.84 6.99 -17.34
N MET A 66 -2.10 7.06 -16.90
CA MET A 66 -2.85 5.89 -16.40
C MET A 66 -3.46 5.00 -17.49
N SER A 67 -3.28 5.32 -18.77
CA SER A 67 -3.68 4.43 -19.87
C SER A 67 -2.61 3.36 -20.14
N SER A 68 -3.05 2.13 -20.38
CA SER A 68 -2.23 1.02 -20.84
C SER A 68 -1.90 1.07 -22.33
N LEU A 69 -2.54 1.98 -23.08
CA LEU A 69 -2.28 2.20 -24.51
C LEU A 69 -1.02 3.05 -24.77
N ILE A 70 -0.48 3.66 -23.72
CA ILE A 70 0.74 4.47 -23.78
C ILE A 70 1.84 3.81 -22.93
N PRO A 71 3.12 4.08 -23.26
CA PRO A 71 4.24 3.55 -22.49
C PRO A 71 4.15 3.91 -21.01
N MET A 72 4.52 2.95 -20.16
CA MET A 72 4.60 3.16 -18.70
C MET A 72 5.75 4.14 -18.39
N THR A 73 5.46 5.24 -17.70
CA THR A 73 6.50 6.15 -17.21
C THR A 73 7.09 5.62 -15.92
N PRO A 74 8.35 5.95 -15.58
CA PRO A 74 8.95 5.57 -14.30
C PRO A 74 8.14 6.06 -13.08
N VAL A 75 7.48 7.22 -13.19
CA VAL A 75 6.66 7.78 -12.10
C VAL A 75 5.39 6.95 -11.87
N ILE A 76 4.66 6.58 -12.93
CA ILE A 76 3.47 5.73 -12.81
C ILE A 76 3.85 4.31 -12.37
N ASP A 77 4.93 3.74 -12.90
CA ASP A 77 5.39 2.41 -12.47
C ASP A 77 5.71 2.41 -10.97
N ARG A 78 6.59 3.32 -10.53
CA ARG A 78 6.92 3.51 -9.12
C ARG A 78 5.67 3.70 -8.26
N GLY A 79 4.76 4.56 -8.71
CA GLY A 79 3.54 4.87 -7.96
C GLY A 79 2.61 3.67 -7.81
N ILE A 80 2.42 2.88 -8.87
CA ILE A 80 1.63 1.66 -8.82
C ILE A 80 2.27 0.63 -7.88
N GLN A 81 3.60 0.41 -7.96
CA GLN A 81 4.26 -0.57 -7.10
C GLN A 81 4.21 -0.15 -5.63
N LEU A 82 4.58 1.09 -5.31
CA LEU A 82 4.59 1.57 -3.93
C LEU A 82 3.19 1.62 -3.32
N HIS A 83 2.16 1.96 -4.10
CA HIS A 83 0.77 1.94 -3.62
C HIS A 83 0.36 0.53 -3.17
N LYS A 84 0.67 -0.50 -3.97
CA LYS A 84 0.42 -1.90 -3.61
C LYS A 84 1.23 -2.32 -2.37
N MET A 85 2.53 -2.00 -2.36
CA MET A 85 3.43 -2.39 -1.28
C MET A 85 3.09 -1.75 0.07
N ILE A 86 2.82 -0.44 0.09
CA ILE A 86 2.47 0.30 1.32
C ILE A 86 1.18 -0.29 1.92
N ARG A 87 0.19 -0.57 1.08
CA ARG A 87 -1.07 -1.16 1.52
C ARG A 87 -0.89 -2.58 2.05
N LEU A 88 -0.18 -3.44 1.32
CA LEU A 88 0.09 -4.81 1.78
C LEU A 88 0.90 -4.82 3.09
N LEU A 89 1.93 -3.97 3.21
CA LEU A 89 2.73 -3.88 4.43
C LEU A 89 1.86 -3.43 5.62
N THR A 90 1.00 -2.43 5.41
CA THR A 90 0.05 -1.97 6.44
C THR A 90 -0.94 -3.07 6.82
N HIS A 91 -1.49 -3.77 5.82
CA HIS A 91 -2.44 -4.85 5.97
C HIS A 91 -1.86 -6.04 6.75
N ALA A 92 -0.61 -6.40 6.46
CA ALA A 92 0.03 -7.57 7.03
C ALA A 92 0.69 -7.31 8.40
N LEU A 93 1.23 -6.10 8.63
CA LEU A 93 2.06 -5.81 9.81
C LEU A 93 1.40 -4.85 10.83
N GLY A 94 0.43 -4.04 10.39
CA GLY A 94 -0.02 -2.87 11.14
C GLY A 94 -1.11 -3.09 12.19
N GLY A 95 -1.85 -4.21 12.15
CA GLY A 95 -3.08 -4.35 12.94
C GLY A 95 -3.65 -5.75 13.05
N GLU A 96 -4.75 -5.85 13.79
CA GLU A 96 -5.64 -7.02 13.93
C GLU A 96 -6.90 -6.87 13.05
N GLY A 97 -7.01 -5.75 12.34
CA GLY A 97 -8.00 -5.52 11.30
C GLY A 97 -7.49 -4.47 10.31
N TYR A 98 -8.07 -4.45 9.11
CA TYR A 98 -7.74 -3.49 8.06
C TYR A 98 -8.95 -2.62 7.71
N LEU A 99 -8.70 -1.37 7.36
CA LEU A 99 -9.71 -0.44 6.87
C LEU A 99 -9.21 0.23 5.59
N ASN A 100 -10.13 0.43 4.65
CA ASN A 100 -9.91 1.18 3.42
C ASN A 100 -11.09 2.14 3.19
N PHE A 101 -10.79 3.39 2.84
CA PHE A 101 -11.81 4.37 2.47
C PHE A 101 -12.17 4.24 0.99
N MET A 102 -13.45 4.37 0.66
CA MET A 102 -13.97 4.15 -0.69
C MET A 102 -13.19 4.93 -1.77
N GLY A 103 -12.80 4.27 -2.84
CA GLY A 103 -11.98 4.82 -3.92
C GLY A 103 -10.48 4.56 -3.76
N ASN A 104 -9.96 4.52 -2.53
CA ASN A 104 -8.53 4.32 -2.29
C ASN A 104 -8.10 2.89 -2.65
N GLU A 105 -9.05 1.95 -2.74
CA GLU A 105 -8.81 0.58 -3.18
C GLU A 105 -8.18 0.50 -4.57
N PHE A 106 -8.50 1.46 -5.43
CA PHE A 106 -7.99 1.54 -6.81
C PHE A 106 -7.16 2.79 -7.08
N GLY A 107 -6.76 3.54 -6.05
CA GLY A 107 -6.00 4.78 -6.22
C GLY A 107 -6.82 5.86 -6.95
N HIS A 108 -8.06 6.09 -6.50
CA HIS A 108 -8.95 7.10 -7.05
C HIS A 108 -8.22 8.46 -7.21
N PRO A 109 -8.29 9.10 -8.39
CA PRO A 109 -7.61 10.35 -8.65
C PRO A 109 -8.30 11.54 -7.96
N GLU A 110 -7.75 12.74 -8.09
CA GLU A 110 -8.34 13.98 -7.55
C GLU A 110 -8.54 13.92 -6.01
N TRP A 111 -9.55 14.63 -5.51
CA TRP A 111 -9.93 14.72 -4.10
C TRP A 111 -11.46 14.75 -3.96
N LEU A 112 -11.93 14.61 -2.73
CA LEU A 112 -13.32 14.75 -2.32
C LEU A 112 -13.54 16.18 -1.80
N ASP A 113 -14.49 16.91 -2.38
CA ASP A 113 -14.91 18.22 -1.88
C ASP A 113 -16.44 18.28 -1.86
N PHE A 114 -17.00 18.65 -0.72
CA PHE A 114 -18.45 18.77 -0.56
C PHE A 114 -18.92 20.16 -1.01
N PRO A 115 -20.18 20.29 -1.45
CA PRO A 115 -20.78 21.60 -1.76
C PRO A 115 -20.65 22.55 -0.57
N ARG A 116 -20.01 23.70 -0.78
CA ARG A 116 -19.79 24.75 0.22
C ARG A 116 -19.54 26.08 -0.48
N LYS A 117 -19.81 27.20 0.21
CA LYS A 117 -19.69 28.54 -0.39
C LYS A 117 -18.37 28.81 -1.12
N GLY A 118 -17.26 28.20 -0.67
CA GLY A 118 -15.95 28.33 -1.29
C GLY A 118 -15.72 27.51 -2.57
N ASN A 119 -16.72 26.77 -3.06
CA ASN A 119 -16.71 26.07 -4.35
C ASN A 119 -18.05 26.22 -5.11
N ASP A 120 -18.80 27.30 -4.84
CA ASP A 120 -20.07 27.62 -5.50
C ASP A 120 -21.10 26.48 -5.47
N GLU A 121 -21.23 25.82 -4.32
CA GLU A 121 -22.18 24.73 -4.07
C GLU A 121 -21.99 23.56 -5.05
N SER A 122 -20.75 23.35 -5.51
CA SER A 122 -20.42 22.38 -6.53
C SER A 122 -20.43 20.94 -6.00
N TYR A 123 -21.06 20.05 -6.77
CA TYR A 123 -21.04 18.60 -6.55
C TYR A 123 -19.97 17.89 -7.40
N HIS A 124 -19.15 18.64 -8.14
CA HIS A 124 -18.22 18.06 -9.11
C HIS A 124 -17.24 17.05 -8.49
N TYR A 125 -16.73 17.35 -7.28
CA TYR A 125 -15.82 16.47 -6.53
C TYR A 125 -16.54 15.65 -5.45
N ALA A 126 -17.85 15.83 -5.25
CA ALA A 126 -18.66 15.08 -4.29
C ALA A 126 -19.14 13.73 -4.88
N ARG A 127 -18.23 12.97 -5.49
CA ARG A 127 -18.54 11.74 -6.23
C ARG A 127 -17.40 10.72 -6.18
N ARG A 128 -17.68 9.50 -6.65
CA ARG A 128 -16.67 8.47 -6.92
C ARG A 128 -16.72 8.02 -8.37
N GLN A 129 -15.56 7.96 -9.01
CA GLN A 129 -15.40 7.65 -10.43
C GLN A 129 -15.24 6.14 -10.66
N TYR A 130 -16.23 5.33 -10.28
CA TYR A 130 -16.14 3.87 -10.43
C TYR A 130 -16.05 3.40 -11.89
N ASN A 131 -16.48 4.23 -12.85
CA ASN A 131 -16.28 4.02 -14.28
C ASN A 131 -14.79 3.86 -14.68
N LEU A 132 -13.85 4.33 -13.85
CA LEU A 132 -12.41 4.11 -14.05
C LEU A 132 -12.01 2.63 -13.98
N LEU A 133 -12.79 1.80 -13.25
CA LEU A 133 -12.59 0.35 -13.16
C LEU A 133 -13.20 -0.41 -14.35
N GLU A 134 -14.24 0.17 -14.96
CA GLU A 134 -14.94 -0.41 -16.11
C GLU A 134 -14.18 -0.19 -17.42
N THR A 135 -13.26 0.78 -17.44
CA THR A 135 -12.47 1.12 -18.63
C THR A 135 -11.23 0.23 -18.71
N ASP A 136 -11.28 -0.82 -19.53
CA ASP A 136 -10.26 -1.88 -19.58
C ASP A 136 -8.82 -1.40 -19.85
N HIS A 137 -8.67 -0.31 -20.59
CA HIS A 137 -7.35 0.22 -20.92
C HIS A 137 -6.79 1.15 -19.83
N LEU A 138 -7.47 1.36 -18.71
CA LEU A 138 -6.93 2.13 -17.59
C LEU A 138 -6.26 1.22 -16.54
N ARG A 139 -5.16 1.72 -15.97
CA ARG A 139 -4.33 0.99 -15.01
C ARG A 139 -4.94 0.90 -13.61
N TYR A 140 -6.04 1.62 -13.30
CA TYR A 140 -6.73 1.54 -12.00
C TYR A 140 -7.19 0.12 -11.66
N ARG A 141 -7.55 -0.68 -12.67
CA ARG A 141 -7.92 -2.09 -12.50
C ARG A 141 -6.77 -2.94 -11.92
N GLN A 142 -5.51 -2.57 -12.17
CA GLN A 142 -4.34 -3.27 -11.60
C GLN A 142 -4.30 -3.09 -10.08
N LEU A 143 -4.50 -1.86 -9.59
CA LEU A 143 -4.56 -1.55 -8.17
C LEU A 143 -5.76 -2.25 -7.51
N TYR A 144 -6.93 -2.20 -8.15
CA TYR A 144 -8.13 -2.87 -7.67
C TYR A 144 -8.00 -4.40 -7.59
N ASN A 145 -7.44 -5.03 -8.62
CA ASN A 145 -7.21 -6.47 -8.64
C ASN A 145 -6.27 -6.88 -7.51
N PHE A 146 -5.20 -6.11 -7.29
CA PHE A 146 -4.28 -6.37 -6.18
C PHE A 146 -4.96 -6.23 -4.83
N ASP A 147 -5.78 -5.20 -4.61
CA ASP A 147 -6.54 -5.07 -3.37
C ASP A 147 -7.52 -6.24 -3.14
N ARG A 148 -8.25 -6.64 -4.18
CA ARG A 148 -9.13 -7.82 -4.12
C ARG A 148 -8.36 -9.07 -3.72
N ASP A 149 -7.22 -9.31 -4.35
CA ASP A 149 -6.42 -10.51 -4.11
C ASP A 149 -5.69 -10.45 -2.77
N MET A 150 -5.28 -9.27 -2.30
CA MET A 150 -4.78 -9.04 -0.94
C MET A 150 -5.82 -9.47 0.12
N ASN A 151 -7.06 -8.98 0.00
CA ASN A 151 -8.13 -9.32 0.94
C ASN A 151 -8.51 -10.82 0.88
N ARG A 152 -8.60 -11.40 -0.32
CA ARG A 152 -8.87 -12.85 -0.48
C ARG A 152 -7.75 -13.73 0.06
N THR A 153 -6.51 -13.28 -0.07
CA THR A 153 -5.36 -14.00 0.49
C THR A 153 -5.41 -13.92 2.02
N GLU A 154 -5.78 -12.78 2.58
CA GLU A 154 -5.98 -12.68 4.03
C GLU A 154 -7.12 -13.59 4.51
N ASP A 155 -8.28 -13.61 3.84
CA ASP A 155 -9.39 -14.50 4.19
C ASP A 155 -8.97 -15.99 4.20
N LYS A 156 -8.07 -16.38 3.30
CA LYS A 156 -7.53 -17.74 3.22
C LYS A 156 -6.51 -18.07 4.32
N TYR A 157 -5.64 -17.14 4.70
CA TYR A 157 -4.49 -17.40 5.58
C TYR A 157 -4.64 -16.82 7.00
N GLY A 158 -5.55 -15.87 7.21
CA GLY A 158 -5.97 -15.32 8.50
C GLY A 158 -4.89 -14.56 9.26
N TRP A 159 -3.98 -13.84 8.58
CA TRP A 159 -2.88 -13.17 9.28
C TRP A 159 -3.33 -11.99 10.15
N LEU A 160 -4.50 -11.37 9.92
CA LEU A 160 -4.99 -10.30 10.80
C LEU A 160 -5.42 -10.84 12.16
N ALA A 161 -6.02 -12.04 12.20
CA ALA A 161 -6.40 -12.72 13.43
C ALA A 161 -5.22 -13.44 14.11
N ALA A 162 -4.08 -13.60 13.42
CA ALA A 162 -2.89 -14.24 13.95
C ALA A 162 -2.16 -13.33 14.97
N PRO A 163 -1.34 -13.92 15.86
CA PRO A 163 -0.44 -13.17 16.73
C PRO A 163 0.46 -12.17 15.97
N PRO A 164 1.05 -11.19 16.69
CA PRO A 164 1.96 -10.23 16.08
C PRO A 164 3.08 -10.90 15.26
N ALA A 165 3.45 -10.27 14.15
CA ALA A 165 4.46 -10.80 13.24
C ALA A 165 5.84 -10.93 13.89
N PHE A 166 6.60 -11.93 13.46
CA PHE A 166 8.03 -12.04 13.76
C PHE A 166 8.83 -11.39 12.63
N VAL A 167 9.44 -10.22 12.89
CA VAL A 167 10.24 -9.49 11.90
C VAL A 167 11.68 -10.00 11.92
N SER A 168 12.08 -10.73 10.89
CA SER A 168 13.41 -11.32 10.77
C SER A 168 14.43 -10.39 10.10
N ALA A 169 13.98 -9.44 9.28
CA ALA A 169 14.86 -8.45 8.67
C ALA A 169 14.18 -7.07 8.46
N LYS A 170 14.97 -6.02 8.68
CA LYS A 170 14.67 -4.61 8.37
C LYS A 170 15.99 -3.94 7.92
N HIS A 171 16.41 -4.27 6.71
CA HIS A 171 17.75 -3.96 6.22
C HIS A 171 17.78 -2.59 5.53
N GLU A 172 18.48 -1.61 6.11
CA GLU A 172 18.51 -0.23 5.61
C GLU A 172 19.22 -0.08 4.26
N GLY A 173 20.35 -0.76 4.05
CA GLY A 173 21.11 -0.69 2.80
C GLY A 173 20.39 -1.33 1.60
N ASP A 174 19.95 -2.58 1.77
CA ASP A 174 19.18 -3.30 0.77
C ASP A 174 17.73 -2.82 0.63
N LYS A 175 17.22 -2.04 1.58
CA LYS A 175 15.81 -1.59 1.68
C LYS A 175 14.83 -2.77 1.70
N VAL A 176 15.19 -3.83 2.43
CA VAL A 176 14.40 -5.07 2.51
C VAL A 176 13.75 -5.23 3.88
N ILE A 177 12.45 -5.57 3.89
CA ILE A 177 11.72 -5.96 5.08
C ILE A 177 11.25 -7.41 4.91
N VAL A 178 11.53 -8.24 5.91
CA VAL A 178 11.07 -9.63 5.98
C VAL A 178 10.42 -9.88 7.32
N PHE A 179 9.24 -10.51 7.30
CA PHE A 179 8.58 -11.00 8.49
C PHE A 179 7.67 -12.19 8.20
N GLU A 180 7.31 -12.91 9.26
CA GLU A 180 6.36 -14.00 9.22
C GLU A 180 5.12 -13.64 10.05
N ARG A 181 3.93 -13.90 9.51
CA ARG A 181 2.65 -13.75 10.24
C ARG A 181 1.62 -14.72 9.69
N GLY A 182 0.88 -15.39 10.56
CA GLY A 182 -0.19 -16.32 10.14
C GLY A 182 0.30 -17.45 9.22
N ASN A 183 1.50 -18.00 9.46
CA ASN A 183 2.16 -18.99 8.61
C ASN A 183 2.46 -18.52 7.17
N VAL A 184 2.45 -17.21 6.93
CA VAL A 184 2.85 -16.59 5.66
C VAL A 184 4.16 -15.84 5.85
N LEU A 185 5.10 -16.06 4.93
CA LEU A 185 6.35 -15.31 4.84
C LEU A 185 6.16 -14.11 3.91
N PHE A 186 6.45 -12.92 4.41
CA PHE A 186 6.36 -11.67 3.67
C PHE A 186 7.75 -11.14 3.35
N LEU A 187 7.93 -10.70 2.10
CA LEU A 187 9.16 -10.09 1.62
C LEU A 187 8.82 -8.80 0.88
N PHE A 188 9.41 -7.70 1.32
CA PHE A 188 9.28 -6.40 0.66
C PHE A 188 10.66 -5.91 0.26
N ASN A 189 10.80 -5.49 -0.99
CA ASN A 189 11.98 -4.78 -1.48
C ASN A 189 11.59 -3.35 -1.85
N PHE A 190 11.91 -2.39 -0.98
CA PHE A 190 11.69 -0.96 -1.18
C PHE A 190 12.88 -0.26 -1.86
N HIS A 191 13.88 -1.01 -2.35
CA HIS A 191 15.00 -0.38 -3.03
C HIS A 191 14.54 0.21 -4.38
N PRO A 192 14.83 1.49 -4.67
CA PRO A 192 14.30 2.16 -5.86
C PRO A 192 14.81 1.59 -7.19
N THR A 193 16.02 1.03 -7.20
CA THR A 193 16.68 0.56 -8.44
C THR A 193 17.25 -0.87 -8.39
N ARG A 194 17.44 -1.47 -7.21
CA ARG A 194 18.19 -2.74 -7.06
C ARG A 194 17.24 -3.92 -6.91
N SER A 195 17.32 -4.82 -7.87
CA SER A 195 16.79 -6.18 -7.74
C SER A 195 17.78 -7.08 -7.02
N GLN A 196 17.29 -8.02 -6.22
CA GLN A 196 18.10 -8.96 -5.45
C GLN A 196 17.91 -10.38 -6.00
N THR A 197 19.00 -11.09 -6.25
CA THR A 197 18.99 -12.50 -6.65
C THR A 197 19.69 -13.34 -5.58
N ASN A 198 19.20 -14.56 -5.35
CA ASN A 198 19.71 -15.44 -4.29
C ASN A 198 19.73 -14.80 -2.88
N TYR A 199 18.79 -13.88 -2.62
CA TYR A 199 18.67 -13.20 -1.34
C TYR A 199 18.33 -14.21 -0.24
N ARG A 200 19.14 -14.27 0.81
CA ARG A 200 18.93 -15.21 1.91
C ARG A 200 17.93 -14.63 2.89
N VAL A 201 16.93 -15.43 3.22
CA VAL A 201 15.84 -15.03 4.10
C VAL A 201 15.80 -15.97 5.29
N ALA A 202 15.85 -15.40 6.50
CA ALA A 202 15.69 -16.16 7.72
C ALA A 202 14.20 -16.46 7.94
N VAL A 203 13.90 -17.72 8.23
CA VAL A 203 12.56 -18.24 8.49
C VAL A 203 12.54 -18.99 9.82
N ALA A 204 11.42 -18.95 10.52
CA ALA A 204 11.29 -19.53 11.86
C ALA A 204 11.31 -21.07 11.83
N SER A 205 10.65 -21.68 10.83
CA SER A 205 10.54 -23.13 10.73
C SER A 205 11.37 -23.67 9.55
N PRO A 206 12.23 -24.70 9.76
CA PRO A 206 12.90 -25.37 8.67
C PRO A 206 11.88 -26.15 7.84
N GLY A 207 12.05 -26.16 6.52
CA GLY A 207 11.14 -26.88 5.64
C GLY A 207 11.32 -26.51 4.18
N LYS A 208 10.58 -27.21 3.31
CA LYS A 208 10.39 -26.77 1.93
C LYS A 208 9.21 -25.81 1.90
N TYR A 209 9.49 -24.54 1.72
CA TYR A 209 8.47 -23.57 1.35
C TYR A 209 8.12 -23.86 -0.10
N PRO A 210 6.92 -24.39 -0.41
CA PRO A 210 6.56 -24.65 -1.79
C PRO A 210 6.70 -23.34 -2.58
N TYR A 211 7.23 -23.41 -3.79
CA TYR A 211 7.43 -22.27 -4.70
C TYR A 211 6.14 -21.50 -5.07
N GLY A 212 5.01 -21.80 -4.44
CA GLY A 212 3.76 -21.08 -4.59
C GLY A 212 3.83 -19.74 -3.89
N CYS A 213 4.36 -18.74 -4.59
CA CYS A 213 4.08 -17.35 -4.26
C CYS A 213 2.55 -17.17 -4.18
N VAL A 214 2.02 -16.86 -3.00
CA VAL A 214 0.57 -16.81 -2.76
C VAL A 214 -0.04 -15.47 -3.18
N LEU A 215 0.77 -14.41 -3.20
CA LEU A 215 0.42 -13.08 -3.66
C LEU A 215 1.69 -12.39 -4.16
N ARG A 216 1.63 -11.74 -5.32
CA ARG A 216 2.75 -11.00 -5.92
C ARG A 216 2.27 -9.62 -6.38
N SER A 217 3.06 -8.59 -6.09
CA SER A 217 2.79 -7.23 -6.57
C SER A 217 3.12 -7.03 -8.04
N ASP A 218 4.15 -7.69 -8.59
CA ASP A 218 4.71 -7.36 -9.92
C ASP A 218 3.88 -7.87 -11.12
N VAL A 219 2.65 -8.32 -10.90
CA VAL A 219 1.77 -8.93 -11.92
C VAL A 219 0.53 -8.07 -12.13
#